data_AF-A0A349S6E0-F1
#
_entry.id   AF-A0A349S6E0-F1
#
_cell.length_a   1.000
_cell.length_b   1.000
_cell.length_c   1.000
_cell.angle_alpha   90.00
_cell.angle_beta   90.00
_cell.angle_gamma   90.00
#
_symmetry.space_group_name_H-M   'P 1'
#
loop_
_entity.id
_entity.type
_entity.pdbx_description
1 polymer ?
#
loop_
_entity_poly.entity_id
_entity_poly.type
_entity_poly.pdbx_seq_one_letter_code
_entity_poly.pdbx_strand_id
1 'polypeptide(L)' 'TSSHAESDIYQLSLDGPIAFILGAEGKGLRRLTQSHCDQLAMIPMAGEIESLNVSVAAGVGLFEIMRQRSLR' A
#
# COMPACT_ATOMS: atom_id res chain seq x y z
N THR A 1 -1.35 -5.31 -2.26
CA THR A 1 -2.63 -5.88 -1.78
C THR A 1 -2.32 -7.17 -1.04
N SER A 2 -2.10 -7.09 0.26
CA SER A 2 -1.99 -8.28 1.10
C SER A 2 -2.93 -8.13 2.28
N SER A 3 -3.63 -9.19 2.63
CA SER A 3 -4.56 -9.29 3.76
C SER A 3 -3.85 -9.33 5.13
N HIS A 4 -2.53 -9.15 5.16
CA HIS A 4 -1.69 -9.27 6.36
C HIS A 4 -1.10 -7.92 6.80
N ALA A 5 -1.54 -6.81 6.22
CA ALA A 5 -1.18 -5.49 6.70
C ALA A 5 -2.13 -5.09 7.84
N GLU A 6 -1.56 -4.63 8.96
CA GLU A 6 -2.34 -4.23 10.14
C GLU A 6 -3.11 -2.92 9.94
N SER A 7 -2.70 -2.11 8.96
CA SER A 7 -3.25 -0.77 8.71
C SER A 7 -3.70 -0.58 7.26
N ASP A 8 -4.74 0.23 7.10
CA ASP A 8 -5.17 0.76 5.81
C ASP A 8 -4.20 1.85 5.35
N ILE A 9 -3.95 1.95 4.04
CA ILE A 9 -3.20 3.05 3.44
C ILE A 9 -3.73 4.43 3.84
N TYR A 10 -5.05 4.56 4.06
CA TYR A 10 -5.68 5.81 4.49
C TYR A 10 -5.38 6.20 5.95
N GLN A 11 -4.86 5.26 6.75
CA GLN A 11 -4.51 5.47 8.16
C GLN A 11 -3.03 5.81 8.35
N LEU A 12 -2.20 5.64 7.32
CA LEU A 12 -0.78 5.95 7.39
C LEU A 12 -0.51 7.45 7.23
N SER A 13 0.55 7.93 7.87
CA SER A 13 1.11 9.27 7.60
C SER A 13 2.07 9.20 6.41
N LEU A 14 1.64 9.73 5.26
CA LEU A 14 2.32 9.63 3.96
C LEU A 14 2.82 10.98 3.43
N ASP A 15 2.87 11.98 4.30
CA ASP A 15 3.17 13.37 4.01
C ASP A 15 4.68 13.72 4.11
N GLY A 16 5.52 12.77 4.54
CA GLY A 16 6.99 12.87 4.57
C GLY A 16 7.72 12.23 3.38
N PRO A 17 9.07 12.20 3.39
CA PRO A 17 9.88 11.41 2.46
C PRO A 17 9.61 9.91 2.69
N ILE A 18 9.15 9.22 1.66
CA ILE A 18 8.77 7.80 1.75
C ILE A 18 9.24 7.04 0.52
N ALA A 19 9.62 5.78 0.73
CA ALA A 19 9.76 4.79 -0.34
C ALA A 19 8.50 3.93 -0.36
N PHE A 20 7.83 3.87 -1.51
CA PHE A 20 6.61 3.08 -1.67
C PHE A 20 6.93 1.76 -2.39
N ILE A 21 6.74 0.63 -1.70
CA ILE A 21 7.09 -0.70 -2.20
C ILE A 21 5.82 -1.48 -2.51
N LEU A 22 5.75 -2.02 -3.72
CA LEU A 22 4.62 -2.83 -4.19
C LEU A 22 5.07 -4.25 -4.49
N GLY A 23 4.25 -5.21 -4.07
CA GLY A 23 4.44 -6.62 -4.37
C GLY A 23 3.91 -6.99 -5.75
N ALA A 24 4.16 -8.23 -6.15
CA ALA A 24 3.57 -8.79 -7.35
C ALA A 24 2.07 -9.08 -7.13
N GLU A 25 1.29 -9.12 -8.21
CA GLU A 25 -0.11 -9.52 -8.17
C GLU A 25 -0.28 -10.94 -7.60
N GLY A 26 -1.31 -11.16 -6.79
CA GLY A 26 -1.57 -12.40 -6.06
C GLY A 26 -0.57 -12.70 -4.92
N LYS A 27 0.71 -12.92 -5.25
CA LYS A 27 1.74 -13.30 -4.27
C LYS A 27 2.11 -12.18 -3.29
N GLY A 28 1.79 -10.93 -3.62
CA GLY A 28 2.12 -9.77 -2.80
C GLY A 28 3.62 -9.55 -2.67
N LEU A 29 4.04 -8.95 -1.55
CA LEU A 29 5.45 -8.70 -1.26
C LEU A 29 6.13 -9.99 -0.80
N ARG A 30 7.40 -10.19 -1.18
CA ARG A 30 8.20 -11.30 -0.61
C ARG A 30 8.38 -11.09 0.89
N ARG A 31 8.36 -12.17 1.68
CA ARG A 31 8.47 -12.12 3.15
C ARG A 31 9.68 -11.31 3.64
N LEU A 32 10.84 -11.49 3.02
CA LEU A 32 12.04 -10.70 3.35
C LEU A 32 11.85 -9.21 3.01
N THR A 33 11.21 -8.87 1.89
CA THR A 33 10.93 -7.47 1.57
C THR A 33 10.01 -6.85 2.62
N GLN A 34 8.96 -7.57 3.02
CA GLN A 34 8.03 -7.11 4.07
C GLN A 34 8.75 -6.83 5.40
N SER A 35 9.70 -7.69 5.80
CA SER A 35 10.42 -7.50 7.06
C SER A 35 11.38 -6.31 7.09
N HIS A 36 11.70 -5.72 5.94
CA HIS A 36 12.52 -4.51 5.84
C HIS A 36 11.68 -3.24 5.68
N CYS A 37 10.36 -3.35 5.55
CA CYS A 37 9.48 -2.19 5.48
C CYS A 37 9.18 -1.70 6.91
N ASP A 38 9.29 -0.39 7.13
CA ASP A 38 8.94 0.23 8.42
C ASP A 38 7.45 0.11 8.72
N GLN A 39 6.62 0.16 7.68
CA GLN A 39 5.17 0.06 7.76
C GLN A 39 4.65 -0.83 6.63
N LEU A 40 3.62 -1.60 6.93
CA LEU A 40 2.89 -2.40 5.95
C LEU A 40 1.45 -1.90 5.91
N ALA A 41 0.95 -1.60 4.72
CA ALA A 41 -0.43 -1.19 4.50
C ALA A 41 -1.09 -1.96 3.37
N MET A 42 -2.42 -2.01 3.43
CA MET A 42 -3.27 -2.53 2.36
C MET A 42 -4.20 -1.45 1.83
N ILE A 43 -4.62 -1.63 0.57
CA ILE A 43 -5.76 -0.90 0.01
C ILE A 43 -7.00 -1.72 0.39
N PRO A 44 -8.00 -1.14 1.08
CA PRO A 44 -9.24 -1.83 1.38
C PRO A 44 -9.93 -2.25 0.10
N MET A 45 -10.35 -3.51 0.05
CA MET A 45 -11.11 -4.07 -1.07
C MET A 45 -12.43 -4.60 -0.53
N ALA A 46 -13.52 -4.35 -1.26
CA ALA A 46 -14.81 -4.93 -0.95
C ALA A 46 -14.94 -6.32 -1.60
N GLY A 47 -15.53 -7.29 -0.88
CA GLY A 47 -15.77 -8.64 -1.37
C GLY A 47 -14.54 -9.56 -1.30
N GLU A 48 -14.55 -10.62 -2.11
CA GLU A 48 -13.55 -11.70 -2.08
C GLU A 48 -12.32 -11.44 -2.99
N ILE A 49 -12.12 -10.21 -3.45
CA ILE A 49 -10.98 -9.89 -4.31
C ILE A 49 -9.70 -9.94 -3.48
N GLU A 50 -8.84 -10.93 -3.75
CA GLU A 50 -7.59 -11.12 -3.01
C GLU A 50 -6.53 -10.06 -3.32
N SER A 51 -6.51 -9.54 -4.55
CA SER A 51 -5.49 -8.58 -4.97
C SER A 51 -5.95 -7.69 -6.13
N LEU A 52 -5.49 -6.44 -6.13
CA LEU A 52 -5.56 -5.54 -7.27
C LEU A 52 -4.36 -5.76 -8.18
N ASN A 53 -4.54 -5.42 -9.45
CA ASN A 53 -3.43 -5.21 -10.36
C ASN A 53 -2.41 -4.21 -9.79
N VAL A 54 -1.12 -4.50 -9.96
CA VAL A 54 -0.03 -3.70 -9.37
C VAL A 54 -0.06 -2.25 -9.84
N SER A 55 -0.41 -1.99 -11.11
CA SER A 55 -0.49 -0.62 -11.65
C SER A 55 -1.64 0.17 -11.04
N VAL A 56 -2.78 -0.48 -10.78
CA VAL A 56 -3.93 0.13 -10.10
C VAL A 56 -3.58 0.43 -8.64
N ALA A 57 -2.95 -0.51 -7.94
CA ALA A 57 -2.48 -0.30 -6.58
C ALA A 57 -1.46 0.85 -6.48
N ALA A 58 -0.57 0.95 -7.47
CA ALA A 58 0.37 2.06 -7.58
C ALA A 58 -0.35 3.39 -7.75
N GLY A 59 -1.32 3.46 -8.66
CA GLY A 59 -2.13 4.66 -8.89
C GLY A 59 -2.84 5.14 -7.62
N VAL A 60 -3.53 4.23 -6.93
CA VAL A 60 -4.23 4.54 -5.67
C VAL A 60 -3.26 5.05 -4.62
N GLY A 61 -2.14 4.35 -4.40
CA GLY A 61 -1.16 4.74 -3.39
C GLY A 61 -0.50 6.08 -3.67
N LEU A 62 -0.08 6.31 -4.91
CA LEU A 62 0.53 7.59 -5.31
C LEU A 62 -0.45 8.77 -5.17
N PHE A 63 -1.72 8.58 -5.52
CA PHE A 63 -2.74 9.61 -5.33
C PHE A 63 -3.01 9.90 -3.87
N GLU A 64 -3.03 8.88 -2.99
CA GLU A 64 -3.21 9.11 -1.55
C GLU A 64 -2.02 9.87 -0.95
N ILE A 65 -0.79 9.51 -1.32
CA ILE A 65 0.42 10.24 -0.95
C ILE A 65 0.31 11.71 -1.38
N MET A 66 -0.08 11.94 -2.63
CA MET A 66 -0.27 13.30 -3.16
C MET A 66 -1.36 14.06 -2.37
N ARG A 67 -2.50 13.41 -2.11
CA ARG A 67 -3.63 13.99 -1.36
C ARG A 67 -3.20 14.44 0.03
N GLN A 68 -2.52 13.58 0.79
CA GLN A 68 -2.03 13.94 2.14
C GLN A 68 -1.00 15.07 2.09
N ARG A 69 -0.08 15.05 1.12
CA ARG A 69 0.90 16.12 0.95
C ARG A 69 0.29 17.47 0.58
N SER A 70 -0.83 17.48 -0.15
CA SER A 70 -1.57 18.70 -0.51
C SER A 70 -2.38 19.33 0.62
N LEU A 71 -2.58 18.61 1.73
CA LEU A 71 -3.32 19.09 2.91
C LEU A 71 -2.42 19.69 3.99
N ARG A 72 -1.11 19.76 3.75
CA ARG A 72 -0.15 20.56 4.53
C ARG A 72 -0.09 21.98 3.99
#